data_AF-A0AAV0JLD5-F1
#
_entry.id   AF-A0AAV0JLD5-F1
#
_cell.length_a   1.000
_cell.length_b   1.000
_cell.length_c   1.000
_cell.angle_alpha   90.00
_cell.angle_beta   90.00
_cell.angle_gamma   90.00
#
_symmetry.space_group_name_H-M   'P 1'
#
loop_
_entity.id
_entity.type
_entity.pdbx_description
1 polymer ?
#
loop_
_entity_poly.entity_id
_entity_poly.type
_entity_poly.pdbx_seq_one_letter_code
_entity_poly.pdbx_strand_id
1 'polypeptide(L)' 'MKNVRPVVKKGFGETIRAINGALECGGKNKPAVEARVKYYTEYCKRFRIPLGPNLRC' A
#
# COMPACT_ATOMS: atom_id res chain seq x y z
N MET A 1 -8.63 12.87 -8.16
CA MET A 1 -7.88 12.08 -7.14
C MET A 1 -8.82 11.75 -5.99
N LYS A 2 -8.79 10.52 -5.46
CA LYS A 2 -9.53 10.16 -4.24
C LYS A 2 -8.66 10.42 -3.02
N ASN A 3 -9.25 10.90 -1.93
CA ASN A 3 -8.55 11.08 -0.66
C ASN A 3 -8.15 9.71 -0.09
N VAL A 4 -6.91 9.59 0.40
CA VAL A 4 -6.37 8.33 0.96
C VAL A 4 -6.78 8.13 2.42
N ARG A 5 -6.94 9.22 3.19
CA ARG A 5 -7.21 9.16 4.64
C ARG A 5 -8.37 8.21 5.04
N PRO A 6 -9.50 8.15 4.32
CA PRO A 6 -10.61 7.25 4.68
C PRO A 6 -10.29 5.75 4.59
N VAL A 7 -9.26 5.34 3.84
CA VAL A 7 -8.94 3.92 3.61
C VAL A 7 -7.70 3.42 4.35
N VAL A 8 -6.96 4.29 5.05
CA VAL A 8 -5.73 3.92 5.78
C VAL A 8 -5.96 2.78 6.78
N LYS A 9 -7.14 2.76 7.44
CA LYS A 9 -7.49 1.70 8.41
C LYS A 9 -7.81 0.34 7.77
N LYS A 10 -7.96 0.26 6.44
CA LYS A 10 -8.31 -0.98 5.71
C LYS A 10 -7.08 -1.80 5.29
N GLY A 11 -5.88 -1.25 5.50
CA GLY A 11 -4.60 -1.87 5.14
C GLY A 11 -3.88 -1.09 4.03
N PHE A 12 -2.57 -1.32 3.92
CA PHE A 12 -1.72 -0.53 3.03
C PHE A 12 -2.06 -0.72 1.54
N GLY A 13 -2.47 -1.92 1.12
CA GLY A 13 -2.90 -2.21 -0.25
C GLY A 13 -4.10 -1.36 -0.69
N GLU A 14 -5.01 -1.01 0.21
CA GLU A 14 -6.13 -0.12 -0.10
C GLU A 14 -5.68 1.33 -0.31
N THR A 15 -4.57 1.74 0.32
CA THR A 15 -3.96 3.05 0.05
C THR A 15 -3.33 3.09 -1.34
N ILE A 16 -2.65 2.01 -1.76
CA ILE A 16 -2.13 1.86 -3.13
C ILE A 16 -3.28 1.91 -4.13
N ARG A 17 -4.37 1.19 -3.85
CA ARG A 17 -5.58 1.17 -4.68
C ARG A 17 -6.20 2.55 -4.83
N ALA A 18 -6.27 3.33 -3.74
CA ALA A 18 -6.81 4.69 -3.77
C ALA A 18 -5.93 5.68 -4.56
N ILE A 19 -4.61 5.49 -4.55
CA ILE A 19 -3.64 6.34 -5.24
C ILE A 19 -3.61 6.02 -6.74
N ASN A 20 -3.37 4.77 -7.11
CA ASN A 20 -3.17 4.38 -8.52
C ASN A 20 -3.62 2.96 -8.85
N GLY A 21 -4.68 2.48 -8.18
CA GLY A 21 -5.09 1.08 -8.30
C GLY A 21 -5.52 0.64 -9.70
N ALA A 22 -5.96 1.57 -10.54
CA ALA A 22 -6.33 1.25 -11.92
C ALA A 22 -5.14 0.78 -12.77
N LEU A 23 -3.92 1.22 -12.44
CA LEU A 23 -2.69 0.91 -13.18
C LEU A 23 -1.80 -0.12 -12.46
N GLU A 24 -1.88 -0.18 -11.12
CA GLU A 24 -0.96 -1.00 -10.33
C GLU A 24 -1.59 -2.28 -9.80
N CYS A 25 -2.83 -2.20 -9.32
CA CYS A 25 -3.45 -3.30 -8.58
C CYS A 25 -4.04 -4.39 -9.50
N GLY A 26 -4.31 -5.57 -8.93
CA GLY A 26 -4.88 -6.70 -9.66
C GLY A 26 -3.87 -7.35 -10.61
N GLY A 27 -2.59 -7.23 -10.29
CA GLY A 27 -1.49 -7.79 -11.08
C GLY A 27 -1.05 -6.96 -12.29
N LYS A 28 -1.63 -5.78 -12.51
CA LYS A 28 -1.31 -4.91 -13.67
C LYS A 28 0.11 -4.36 -13.63
N ASN A 29 0.62 -4.03 -12.44
CA ASN A 29 2.02 -3.66 -12.25
C ASN A 29 2.55 -4.19 -10.91
N LYS A 30 2.82 -5.50 -10.87
CA LYS A 30 3.36 -6.18 -9.67
C LYS A 30 4.65 -5.55 -9.14
N PRO A 31 5.65 -5.20 -9.97
CA PRO A 31 6.88 -4.58 -9.49
C PRO A 31 6.64 -3.25 -8.75
N ALA A 32 5.71 -2.42 -9.22
CA ALA A 32 5.36 -1.17 -8.53
C ALA A 32 4.72 -1.41 -7.16
N VAL A 33 3.78 -2.36 -7.07
CA VAL A 33 3.14 -2.73 -5.79
C VAL A 33 4.19 -3.28 -4.81
N GLU A 34 5.10 -4.15 -5.27
CA GLU A 34 6.17 -4.71 -4.45
C GLU A 34 7.13 -3.62 -3.94
N ALA A 35 7.52 -2.67 -4.79
CA ALA A 35 8.35 -1.55 -4.39
C ALA A 35 7.68 -0.69 -3.30
N ARG A 36 6.38 -0.37 -3.46
CA ARG A 36 5.62 0.36 -2.43
C ARG A 36 5.56 -0.38 -1.11
N VAL A 37 5.29 -1.69 -1.15
CA VAL A 37 5.24 -2.54 0.06
C VAL A 37 6.61 -2.63 0.72
N LYS A 38 7.69 -2.71 -0.06
CA LYS A 38 9.06 -2.71 0.46
C LYS A 38 9.34 -1.43 1.25
N TYR A 39 9.10 -0.25 0.67
CA TYR A 39 9.32 1.02 1.36
C TYR A 39 8.45 1.16 2.61
N TYR A 40 7.16 0.80 2.53
CA TYR A 40 6.27 0.79 3.69
C TYR A 40 6.80 -0.09 4.82
N THR A 41 7.30 -1.29 4.47
CA THR A 41 7.87 -2.23 5.42
C THR A 41 9.13 -1.67 6.09
N GLU A 42 10.02 -1.06 5.32
CA GLU A 42 11.23 -0.42 5.84
C GLU A 42 10.89 0.73 6.80
N TYR A 43 9.90 1.56 6.47
CA TYR A 43 9.45 2.63 7.36
C TYR A 43 8.83 2.10 8.65
N CYS A 44 7.92 1.12 8.57
CA CYS A 44 7.33 0.51 9.76
C CYS A 44 8.40 -0.12 10.66
N LYS A 45 9.41 -0.79 10.08
CA LYS A 45 10.55 -1.33 10.81
C LYS A 45 11.36 -0.24 11.51
N ARG A 46 11.66 0.87 10.81
CA ARG A 46 12.39 2.01 11.37
C ARG A 46 11.64 2.64 12.55
N PHE A 47 10.32 2.77 12.45
CA PHE A 47 9.49 3.34 13.51
C PHE A 47 9.06 2.32 14.59
N ARG A 48 9.46 1.04 14.46
CA ARG A 48 9.07 -0.05 15.35
C ARG A 48 7.54 -0.18 15.53
N ILE A 49 6.81 0.01 14.43
CA ILE A 49 5.35 -0.17 14.39
C ILE A 49 4.98 -1.41 13.57
N PRO A 50 3.85 -2.06 13.89
CA PRO A 50 3.38 -3.20 13.11
C PRO A 50 2.97 -2.78 11.69
N LEU A 51 3.12 -3.69 10.73
CA LEU A 51 2.75 -3.48 9.32
C LEU A 51 1.23 -3.45 9.10
N GLY A 52 0.48 -4.15 9.96
CA GLY A 52 -0.95 -4.37 9.76
C GLY A 52 -1.27 -5.33 8.58
N PRO A 53 -2.56 -5.56 8.33
CA PRO A 53 -3.03 -6.49 7.31
C PRO A 53 -3.09 -5.86 5.90
N ASN A 54 -3.37 -6.70 4.89
CA ASN A 54 -3.68 -6.30 3.51
C ASN A 54 -2.64 -5.36 2.89
N LEU A 55 -1.36 -5.77 2.90
CA LEU A 55 -0.28 -4.92 2.40
C LEU A 55 -0.28 -4.74 0.87
N ARG A 56 -0.86 -5.70 0.15
CA ARG A 56 -0.87 -5.73 -1.32
C ARG A 56 -2.28 -5.51 -1.87
N CYS A 57 -2.31 -4.95 -3.07
CA CYS A 57 -3.39 -5.06 -4.03
C CYS A 57 -2.78 -5.75 -5.28
#